data_AF-A0A367AAE2-F1
#
_entry.id   AF-A0A367AAE2-F1
#
_cell.length_a   1.000
_cell.length_b   1.000
_cell.length_c   1.000
_cell.angle_alpha   90.00
_cell.angle_beta   90.00
_cell.angle_gamma   90.00
#
_symmetry.space_group_name_H-M   'P 1'
#
loop_
_entity.id
_entity.type
_entity.pdbx_description
1 polymer ?
#
loop_
_entity_poly.entity_id
_entity_poly.type
_entity_poly.pdbx_seq_one_letter_code
_entity_poly.pdbx_strand_id
1 'polypeptide(L)'
;MGAPDPDLMAVLDRRRDRIEDDSTAIVVRGAAVQVGTWEVGVVVSRRADGQYAVDRYDRGGPWPELVLPTAADVELFLAERHPGPGRVTPVRHPDAWRFDLTERPDGTVEVRERDSGRLRATAAGWSAARAVSEFAGRTPAELDAEAATSAGWRRPVAEPLGEEARALVARLHDWIRDGGDGTDPVIDPDRGELYLDGGRRPDRQRITRVRGVWHWWGANPRGATPPVLMTPSVEVLERALLLRFGPGVRAGVAGPGWADVGALFRSAGGAGPRDELVRSGEVVARGTLVGRELQHVLGFTPHAVRTSFLAPDGRPLSAQ
;
A
#
# COMPACT_ATOMS: atom_id res chain seq x y z
N MET A 1 -1.20 -22.76 -35.83
CA MET A 1 -0.78 -21.35 -35.63
C MET A 1 -2.01 -20.49 -35.82
N GLY A 2 -2.51 -19.88 -34.75
CA GLY A 2 -3.59 -18.88 -34.85
C GLY A 2 -3.02 -17.52 -35.23
N ALA A 3 -3.84 -16.62 -35.80
CA ALA A 3 -3.46 -15.22 -36.04
C ALA A 3 -2.96 -14.55 -34.74
N PRO A 4 -2.20 -13.45 -34.74
CA PRO A 4 -1.88 -12.75 -33.49
C PRO A 4 -3.14 -12.20 -32.79
N ASP A 5 -3.07 -11.97 -31.47
CA ASP A 5 -4.16 -11.31 -30.73
C ASP A 5 -4.19 -9.82 -31.09
N PRO A 6 -5.23 -9.33 -31.79
CA PRO A 6 -5.26 -7.96 -32.29
C PRO A 6 -5.21 -6.92 -31.17
N ASP A 7 -5.81 -7.20 -30.00
CA ASP A 7 -5.84 -6.25 -28.89
C ASP A 7 -4.45 -6.09 -28.27
N LEU A 8 -3.75 -7.21 -28.08
CA LEU A 8 -2.38 -7.22 -27.57
C LEU A 8 -1.39 -6.60 -28.57
N MET A 9 -1.58 -6.83 -29.88
CA MET A 9 -0.81 -6.16 -30.92
C MET A 9 -1.01 -4.65 -30.91
N ALA A 10 -2.23 -4.18 -30.71
CA ALA A 10 -2.50 -2.74 -30.60
C ALA A 10 -1.84 -2.11 -29.35
N VAL A 11 -1.81 -2.83 -28.22
CA VAL A 11 -1.08 -2.39 -27.01
C VAL A 11 0.43 -2.33 -27.29
N LEU A 12 0.97 -3.36 -27.95
CA LEU A 12 2.36 -3.41 -28.35
C LEU A 12 2.75 -2.23 -29.22
N ASP A 13 1.98 -1.95 -30.27
CA ASP A 13 2.28 -0.84 -31.19
C ASP A 13 2.29 0.52 -30.48
N ARG A 14 1.44 0.73 -29.46
CA ARG A 14 1.44 1.97 -28.65
C ARG A 14 2.60 2.09 -27.69
N ARG A 15 3.18 0.97 -27.24
CA ARG A 15 4.22 0.94 -26.18
C ARG A 15 5.61 0.56 -26.70
N ARG A 16 5.73 0.14 -27.96
CA ARG A 16 6.95 -0.41 -28.58
C ARG A 16 8.21 0.41 -28.26
N ASP A 17 8.18 1.70 -28.56
CA ASP A 17 9.33 2.62 -28.36
C ASP A 17 9.83 2.68 -26.91
N ARG A 18 9.02 2.26 -25.94
CA ARG A 18 9.38 2.27 -24.51
C ARG A 18 9.82 0.91 -23.98
N ILE A 19 9.40 -0.15 -24.66
CA ILE A 19 9.77 -1.52 -24.31
C ILE A 19 11.14 -1.85 -24.93
N GLU A 20 11.47 -1.28 -26.10
CA GLU A 20 12.73 -1.54 -26.83
C GLU A 20 14.01 -1.19 -26.04
N ASP A 21 13.91 -0.33 -25.02
CA ASP A 21 15.02 0.04 -24.13
C ASP A 21 15.22 -0.91 -22.92
N ASP A 22 14.34 -1.89 -22.72
CA ASP A 22 14.32 -2.83 -21.56
C ASP A 22 14.12 -4.31 -21.98
N SER A 23 14.32 -5.26 -21.06
CA SER A 23 14.26 -6.70 -21.32
C SER A 23 12.86 -7.32 -21.15
N THR A 24 11.98 -7.21 -22.16
CA THR A 24 10.62 -7.80 -22.12
C THR A 24 10.30 -8.62 -23.37
N ALA A 25 9.53 -9.69 -23.24
CA ALA A 25 8.98 -10.41 -24.39
C ALA A 25 7.46 -10.45 -24.27
N ILE A 26 6.73 -10.31 -25.37
CA ILE A 26 5.27 -10.43 -25.35
C ILE A 26 4.92 -11.58 -26.29
N VAL A 27 4.32 -12.64 -25.74
CA VAL A 27 4.07 -13.87 -26.49
C VAL A 27 2.68 -13.81 -27.08
N VAL A 28 2.63 -13.70 -28.41
CA VAL A 28 1.39 -13.60 -29.14
C VAL A 28 1.10 -14.96 -29.82
N ARG A 29 0.14 -15.71 -29.27
CA ARG A 29 -0.40 -16.99 -29.80
C ARG A 29 0.65 -18.06 -30.14
N GLY A 30 1.61 -18.29 -29.24
CA GLY A 30 2.63 -19.33 -29.39
C GLY A 30 3.83 -18.92 -30.27
N ALA A 31 3.84 -17.69 -30.77
CA ALA A 31 5.04 -17.03 -31.29
C ALA A 31 5.45 -15.93 -30.32
N ALA A 32 6.66 -16.02 -29.77
CA ALA A 32 7.22 -14.95 -28.93
C ALA A 32 7.54 -13.76 -29.84
N VAL A 33 6.82 -12.64 -29.69
CA VAL A 33 7.28 -11.35 -30.21
C VAL A 33 8.20 -10.79 -29.15
N GLN A 34 9.48 -11.08 -29.28
CA GLN A 34 10.49 -10.53 -28.40
C GLN A 34 10.62 -9.03 -28.65
N VAL A 35 10.50 -8.22 -27.60
CA VAL A 35 10.64 -6.77 -27.67
C VAL A 35 11.67 -6.36 -26.62
N GLY A 36 12.96 -6.52 -26.93
CA GLY A 36 14.06 -6.24 -25.99
C GLY A 36 15.21 -7.25 -26.04
N THR A 37 16.20 -7.05 -25.17
CA THR A 37 17.41 -7.91 -25.10
C THR A 37 17.20 -9.20 -24.28
N TRP A 38 18.06 -10.20 -24.52
CA TRP A 38 17.88 -11.65 -24.32
C TRP A 38 17.75 -12.19 -22.86
N GLU A 39 17.54 -11.34 -21.86
CA GLU A 39 17.12 -11.79 -20.52
C GLU A 39 15.63 -11.50 -20.37
N VAL A 40 14.78 -12.32 -20.98
CA VAL A 40 13.32 -12.14 -20.95
C VAL A 40 12.88 -11.99 -19.50
N GLY A 41 12.47 -10.78 -19.11
CA GLY A 41 11.99 -10.50 -17.77
C GLY A 41 10.53 -10.88 -17.63
N VAL A 42 9.67 -10.52 -18.58
CA VAL A 42 8.21 -10.74 -18.49
C VAL A 42 7.69 -11.26 -19.83
N VAL A 43 6.67 -12.13 -19.79
CA VAL A 43 5.90 -12.72 -20.88
C VAL A 43 4.42 -12.46 -20.63
N VAL A 44 3.74 -11.82 -21.57
CA VAL A 44 2.28 -11.67 -21.55
C VAL A 44 1.66 -12.57 -22.61
N SER A 45 0.65 -13.36 -22.25
CA SER A 45 -0.04 -14.27 -23.17
C SER A 45 -1.57 -14.28 -22.94
N ARG A 46 -2.36 -14.38 -24.01
CA ARG A 46 -3.82 -14.51 -23.90
C ARG A 46 -4.21 -15.96 -23.57
N ARG A 47 -5.02 -16.13 -22.53
CA ARG A 47 -5.59 -17.41 -22.06
C ARG A 47 -6.87 -17.75 -22.84
N ALA A 48 -7.27 -19.02 -22.75
CA ALA A 48 -8.51 -19.52 -23.38
C ALA A 48 -9.79 -18.89 -22.79
N ASP A 49 -9.73 -18.47 -21.53
CA ASP A 49 -10.81 -17.74 -20.83
C ASP A 49 -10.87 -16.25 -21.22
N GLY A 50 -10.03 -15.81 -22.16
CA GLY A 50 -9.99 -14.43 -22.65
C GLY A 50 -9.17 -13.46 -21.79
N GLN A 51 -8.64 -13.89 -20.64
CA GLN A 51 -7.76 -13.09 -19.80
C GLN A 51 -6.31 -13.14 -20.29
N TYR A 52 -5.43 -12.36 -19.67
CA TYR A 52 -4.02 -12.26 -20.03
C TYR A 52 -3.15 -12.76 -18.88
N ALA A 53 -2.42 -13.85 -19.07
CA ALA A 53 -1.40 -14.30 -18.14
C ALA A 53 -0.14 -13.45 -18.31
N VAL A 54 0.47 -13.08 -17.18
CA VAL A 54 1.76 -12.41 -17.09
C VAL A 54 2.68 -13.33 -16.30
N ASP A 55 3.66 -13.88 -17.00
CA ASP A 55 4.69 -14.76 -16.43
C ASP A 55 6.02 -14.02 -16.44
N ARG A 56 6.79 -14.08 -15.35
CA ARG A 56 8.18 -13.60 -15.38
C ARG A 56 9.10 -14.76 -15.70
N TYR A 57 10.20 -14.47 -16.36
CA TYR A 57 11.24 -15.46 -16.61
C TYR A 57 12.48 -15.03 -15.83
N ASP A 58 12.94 -15.91 -14.95
CA ASP A 58 14.29 -15.84 -14.37
C ASP A 58 15.03 -17.15 -14.65
N ARG A 59 16.31 -17.23 -14.24
CA ARG A 59 17.33 -18.26 -14.57
C ARG A 59 16.92 -19.71 -14.17
N GLY A 60 15.83 -20.23 -14.71
CA GLY A 60 15.24 -21.51 -14.36
C GLY A 60 13.87 -21.81 -14.98
N GLY A 61 13.14 -20.81 -15.48
CA GLY A 61 11.86 -21.02 -16.18
C GLY A 61 10.83 -19.92 -15.93
N PRO A 62 9.61 -20.05 -16.49
CA PRO A 62 8.51 -19.13 -16.19
C PRO A 62 8.03 -19.30 -14.74
N TRP A 63 7.82 -18.18 -14.05
CA TRP A 63 6.98 -18.12 -12.84
C TRP A 63 5.67 -17.35 -13.15
N PRO A 64 4.50 -17.79 -12.67
CA PRO A 64 3.28 -17.00 -12.80
C PRO A 64 3.36 -15.76 -11.89
N GLU A 65 3.13 -14.56 -12.46
CA GLU A 65 3.10 -13.32 -11.67
C GLU A 65 1.66 -12.82 -11.48
N LEU A 66 0.94 -12.62 -12.59
CA LEU A 66 -0.39 -12.01 -12.61
C LEU A 66 -1.28 -12.61 -13.70
N VAL A 67 -2.59 -12.46 -13.52
CA VAL A 67 -3.60 -12.59 -14.56
C VAL A 67 -4.37 -11.28 -14.65
N LEU A 68 -4.36 -10.67 -15.83
CA LEU A 68 -4.99 -9.38 -16.11
C LEU A 68 -6.28 -9.59 -16.92
N PRO A 69 -7.42 -8.98 -16.53
CA PRO A 69 -8.70 -9.27 -17.18
C PRO A 69 -8.85 -8.69 -18.59
N THR A 70 -8.16 -7.59 -18.90
CA THR A 70 -8.34 -6.86 -20.17
C THR A 70 -7.01 -6.41 -20.77
N ALA A 71 -7.00 -6.14 -22.08
CA ALA A 71 -5.85 -5.55 -22.76
C ALA A 71 -5.50 -4.15 -22.21
N ALA A 72 -6.48 -3.41 -21.68
CA ALA A 72 -6.24 -2.13 -21.02
C ALA A 72 -5.48 -2.30 -19.70
N ASP A 73 -5.78 -3.35 -18.93
CA ASP A 73 -5.02 -3.66 -17.71
C ASP A 73 -3.59 -4.14 -18.07
N VAL A 74 -3.41 -4.85 -19.19
CA VAL A 74 -2.08 -5.19 -19.75
C VAL A 74 -1.30 -3.92 -20.11
N GLU A 75 -1.91 -2.99 -20.85
CA GLU A 75 -1.25 -1.75 -21.22
C GLU A 75 -0.82 -0.93 -20.00
N LEU A 76 -1.68 -0.88 -18.99
CA LEU A 76 -1.38 -0.21 -17.73
C LEU A 76 -0.21 -0.88 -16.99
N PHE A 77 -0.20 -2.22 -16.93
CA PHE A 77 0.92 -2.98 -16.35
C PHE A 77 2.23 -2.72 -17.11
N LEU A 78 2.21 -2.74 -18.44
CA LEU A 78 3.39 -2.45 -19.26
C LEU A 78 3.85 -1.00 -19.10
N ALA A 79 2.91 -0.07 -18.95
CA ALA A 79 3.23 1.34 -18.74
C ALA A 79 3.92 1.60 -17.40
N GLU A 80 3.49 0.88 -16.37
CA GLU A 80 4.17 0.87 -15.09
C GLU A 80 5.57 0.26 -15.20
N ARG A 81 5.66 -0.91 -15.83
CA ARG A 81 6.89 -1.71 -15.88
C ARG A 81 7.99 -1.04 -16.70
N HIS A 82 7.59 -0.30 -17.74
CA HIS A 82 8.47 0.38 -18.68
C HIS A 82 8.10 1.88 -18.76
N PRO A 83 8.56 2.68 -17.77
CA PRO A 83 8.33 4.12 -17.76
C PRO A 83 9.15 4.88 -18.82
N GLY A 84 10.10 4.20 -19.49
CA GLY A 84 10.97 4.73 -20.56
C GLY A 84 12.46 4.84 -20.16
N PRO A 85 13.34 5.24 -21.10
CA PRO A 85 14.79 5.21 -20.92
C PRO A 85 15.28 6.10 -19.77
N GLY A 86 16.16 5.55 -18.93
CA GLY A 86 16.81 6.25 -17.81
C GLY A 86 15.92 6.51 -16.60
N ARG A 87 14.73 5.88 -16.52
CA ARG A 87 13.73 6.18 -15.51
C ARG A 87 13.53 5.02 -14.56
N VAL A 88 13.78 5.29 -13.27
CA VAL A 88 13.54 4.33 -12.19
C VAL A 88 12.04 4.27 -11.94
N THR A 89 11.51 3.05 -11.77
CA THR A 89 10.14 2.80 -11.34
C THR A 89 9.81 3.67 -10.11
N PRO A 90 8.79 4.55 -10.17
CA PRO A 90 8.46 5.42 -9.05
C PRO A 90 8.12 4.58 -7.81
N VAL A 91 8.50 5.06 -6.63
CA VAL A 91 7.94 4.53 -5.38
C VAL A 91 6.54 5.10 -5.26
N ARG A 92 5.61 4.31 -5.79
CA ARG A 92 4.14 4.40 -5.73
C ARG A 92 3.68 4.47 -4.23
N HIS A 93 2.50 4.93 -3.77
CA HIS A 93 1.13 4.46 -4.06
C HIS A 93 0.07 5.47 -3.57
N PRO A 94 -0.63 6.21 -4.45
CA PRO A 94 -1.74 7.10 -4.05
C PRO A 94 -3.11 6.42 -3.90
N ASP A 95 -3.31 5.28 -4.56
CA ASP A 95 -4.67 4.75 -4.79
C ASP A 95 -4.88 3.35 -4.19
N ALA A 96 -3.93 2.83 -3.42
CA ALA A 96 -4.05 1.48 -2.84
C ALA A 96 -5.31 1.33 -1.98
N TRP A 97 -5.80 2.44 -1.41
CA TRP A 97 -7.05 2.48 -0.65
C TRP A 97 -8.30 2.21 -1.50
N ARG A 98 -8.26 2.36 -2.83
CA ARG A 98 -9.41 2.17 -3.74
C ARG A 98 -9.63 0.71 -4.13
N PHE A 99 -8.74 -0.18 -3.72
CA PHE A 99 -8.74 -1.59 -4.11
C PHE A 99 -8.96 -2.51 -2.91
N ASP A 100 -9.83 -3.49 -3.10
CA ASP A 100 -9.95 -4.63 -2.20
C ASP A 100 -8.98 -5.72 -2.65
N LEU A 101 -8.21 -6.25 -1.70
CA LEU A 101 -7.28 -7.36 -1.90
C LEU A 101 -7.81 -8.58 -1.17
N THR A 102 -8.14 -9.64 -1.89
CA THR A 102 -8.74 -10.85 -1.30
C THR A 102 -7.94 -12.09 -1.68
N GLU A 103 -7.34 -12.72 -0.68
CA GLU A 103 -6.65 -14.00 -0.84
C GLU A 103 -7.65 -15.13 -0.97
N ARG A 104 -7.44 -15.97 -1.99
CA ARG A 104 -8.20 -17.20 -2.25
C ARG A 104 -7.56 -18.39 -1.53
N PRO A 105 -8.29 -19.51 -1.36
CA PRO A 105 -7.74 -20.71 -0.73
C PRO A 105 -6.51 -21.31 -1.42
N ASP A 106 -6.29 -20.97 -2.70
CA ASP A 106 -5.13 -21.41 -3.49
C ASP A 106 -3.91 -20.48 -3.35
N GLY A 107 -3.99 -19.46 -2.49
CA GLY A 107 -2.92 -18.49 -2.24
C GLY A 107 -2.84 -17.35 -3.26
N THR A 108 -3.69 -17.35 -4.29
CA THR A 108 -3.79 -16.21 -5.22
C THR A 108 -4.55 -15.05 -4.58
N VAL A 109 -4.27 -13.83 -5.00
CA VAL A 109 -4.89 -12.62 -4.45
C VAL A 109 -5.61 -11.85 -5.55
N GLU A 110 -6.92 -11.69 -5.40
CA GLU A 110 -7.72 -10.83 -6.29
C GLU A 110 -7.51 -9.35 -5.94
N VAL A 111 -7.34 -8.51 -6.95
CA VAL A 111 -7.30 -7.05 -6.86
C VAL A 111 -8.56 -6.51 -7.51
N ARG A 112 -9.49 -5.96 -6.73
CA ARG A 112 -10.75 -5.40 -7.24
C ARG A 112 -10.86 -3.93 -6.95
N GLU A 113 -11.27 -3.15 -7.95
CA GLU A 113 -11.70 -1.79 -7.72
C GLU A 113 -12.97 -1.82 -6.89
N ARG A 114 -12.95 -1.14 -5.75
CA ARG A 114 -14.00 -1.23 -4.75
C ARG A 114 -15.32 -0.65 -5.24
N ASP A 115 -15.28 0.57 -5.78
CA ASP A 115 -16.48 1.32 -6.13
C ASP A 115 -17.27 0.64 -7.25
N SER A 116 -16.57 -0.04 -8.17
CA SER A 116 -17.16 -0.72 -9.32
C SER A 116 -17.26 -2.24 -9.17
N GLY A 117 -16.59 -2.83 -8.18
CA GLY A 117 -16.39 -4.28 -8.05
C GLY A 117 -15.52 -4.91 -9.16
N ARG A 118 -14.96 -4.08 -10.06
CA ARG A 118 -14.24 -4.52 -11.25
C ARG A 118 -12.93 -5.21 -10.87
N LEU A 119 -12.76 -6.45 -11.31
CA LEU A 119 -11.47 -7.14 -11.21
C LEU A 119 -10.42 -6.40 -12.04
N ARG A 120 -9.25 -6.15 -11.43
CA ARG A 120 -8.08 -5.53 -12.09
C ARG A 120 -6.95 -6.51 -12.30
N ALA A 121 -6.76 -7.44 -11.37
CA ALA A 121 -5.81 -8.55 -11.51
C ALA A 121 -6.16 -9.71 -10.57
N THR A 122 -5.69 -10.90 -10.92
CA THR A 122 -5.47 -12.00 -9.95
C THR A 122 -3.97 -12.24 -9.87
N ALA A 123 -3.37 -12.04 -8.71
CA ALA A 123 -1.94 -12.15 -8.51
C ALA A 123 -1.55 -13.48 -7.88
N ALA A 124 -0.34 -13.97 -8.17
CA ALA A 124 0.20 -15.18 -7.56
C ALA A 124 0.46 -15.05 -6.05
N GLY A 125 0.41 -13.83 -5.50
CA GLY A 125 0.50 -13.58 -4.07
C GLY A 125 0.44 -12.10 -3.71
N TRP A 126 0.50 -11.81 -2.41
CA TRP A 126 0.34 -10.46 -1.85
C TRP A 126 1.29 -9.42 -2.43
N SER A 127 2.55 -9.79 -2.69
CA SER A 127 3.53 -8.83 -3.25
C SER A 127 3.12 -8.33 -4.63
N ALA A 128 2.62 -9.21 -5.49
CA ALA A 128 2.22 -8.87 -6.85
C ALA A 128 0.83 -8.19 -6.88
N ALA A 129 -0.11 -8.63 -6.04
CA ALA A 129 -1.41 -7.97 -5.88
C ALA A 129 -1.26 -6.53 -5.40
N ARG A 130 -0.35 -6.32 -4.45
CA ARG A 130 0.04 -4.98 -4.03
C ARG A 130 0.69 -4.23 -5.18
N ALA A 131 1.73 -4.79 -5.79
CA ALA A 131 2.25 -4.44 -7.13
C ALA A 131 1.26 -3.61 -7.98
N VAL A 132 0.15 -4.28 -8.27
CA VAL A 132 -0.96 -3.81 -9.11
C VAL A 132 -1.83 -2.75 -8.45
N SER A 133 -2.27 -2.91 -7.20
CA SER A 133 -3.20 -1.97 -6.53
C SER A 133 -2.69 -0.53 -6.47
N GLU A 134 -1.38 -0.40 -6.61
CA GLU A 134 -0.63 0.84 -6.51
C GLU A 134 -0.73 1.74 -7.74
N PHE A 135 -1.00 1.15 -8.90
CA PHE A 135 -1.14 1.84 -10.18
C PHE A 135 -2.47 1.54 -10.87
N ALA A 136 -3.21 0.52 -10.44
CA ALA A 136 -4.47 0.14 -11.05
C ALA A 136 -5.48 1.31 -11.07
N GLY A 137 -5.40 2.25 -10.13
CA GLY A 137 -6.25 3.44 -10.09
C GLY A 137 -5.96 4.49 -11.17
N ARG A 138 -4.95 4.25 -12.02
CA ARG A 138 -4.42 5.21 -12.99
C ARG A 138 -4.67 4.76 -14.43
N THR A 139 -4.44 5.69 -15.34
CA THR A 139 -4.33 5.49 -16.77
C THR A 139 -2.87 5.37 -17.20
N PRO A 140 -2.57 4.73 -18.35
CA PRO A 140 -1.22 4.72 -18.90
C PRO A 140 -0.64 6.14 -19.08
N ALA A 141 -1.45 7.11 -19.51
CA ALA A 141 -1.01 8.49 -19.71
C ALA A 141 -0.60 9.19 -18.41
N GLU A 142 -1.30 8.94 -17.29
CA GLU A 142 -0.90 9.46 -15.98
C GLU A 142 0.44 8.88 -15.51
N LEU A 143 0.67 7.58 -15.73
CA LEU A 143 1.96 6.95 -15.41
C LEU A 143 3.10 7.54 -16.25
N ASP A 144 2.82 7.81 -17.52
CA ASP A 144 3.79 8.39 -18.44
C ASP A 144 4.17 9.82 -18.06
N ALA A 145 3.19 10.63 -17.67
CA ALA A 145 3.40 11.99 -17.19
C ALA A 145 4.22 12.02 -15.90
N GLU A 146 3.91 11.13 -14.95
CA GLU A 146 4.67 10.99 -13.69
C GLU A 146 6.13 10.59 -13.95
N ALA A 147 6.33 9.61 -14.84
CA ALA A 147 7.66 9.18 -15.27
C ALA A 147 8.47 10.33 -15.91
N ALA A 148 7.82 11.22 -16.66
CA ALA A 148 8.48 12.37 -17.30
C ALA A 148 8.97 13.44 -16.33
N THR A 149 8.29 13.59 -15.19
CA THR A 149 8.66 14.58 -14.15
C THR A 149 9.67 14.03 -13.14
N SER A 150 9.86 12.72 -13.09
CA SER A 150 10.74 12.03 -12.13
C SER A 150 12.18 11.95 -12.63
N ALA A 151 12.88 13.09 -12.71
CA ALA A 151 14.31 13.11 -12.97
C ALA A 151 15.08 12.79 -11.67
N GLY A 152 15.70 11.61 -11.61
CA GLY A 152 16.49 11.16 -10.45
C GLY A 152 15.80 10.09 -9.60
N TRP A 153 16.60 9.40 -8.79
CA TRP A 153 16.20 8.25 -7.96
C TRP A 153 14.86 8.46 -7.23
N ARG A 154 14.01 7.41 -7.28
CA ARG A 154 12.90 7.08 -6.37
C ARG A 154 12.37 8.29 -5.56
N ARG A 155 11.68 9.23 -6.20
CA ARG A 155 10.85 10.19 -5.45
C ARG A 155 9.54 9.50 -5.05
N PRO A 156 9.21 9.43 -3.75
CA PRO A 156 7.92 8.94 -3.33
C PRO A 156 6.81 9.87 -3.85
N VAL A 157 5.70 9.26 -4.26
CA VAL A 157 4.45 9.97 -4.63
C VAL A 157 3.79 10.64 -3.42
N ALA A 158 4.36 10.47 -2.21
CA ALA A 158 3.87 11.13 -1.02
C ALA A 158 3.93 12.66 -1.18
N GLU A 159 2.80 13.30 -0.91
CA GLU A 159 2.72 14.75 -0.83
C GLU A 159 3.68 15.23 0.26
N PRO A 160 4.37 16.37 0.07
CA PRO A 160 5.09 17.00 1.16
C PRO A 160 4.19 17.11 2.39
N LEU A 161 4.67 16.61 3.52
CA LEU A 161 3.92 16.68 4.77
C LEU A 161 3.79 18.15 5.19
N GLY A 162 2.61 18.70 4.94
CA GLY A 162 2.26 20.10 5.18
C GLY A 162 2.11 20.45 6.67
N GLU A 163 1.60 21.64 6.95
CA GLU A 163 1.43 22.15 8.32
C GLU A 163 0.58 21.23 9.20
N GLU A 164 -0.45 20.59 8.63
CA GLU A 164 -1.30 19.64 9.35
C GLU A 164 -0.51 18.45 9.93
N ALA A 165 0.44 17.91 9.17
CA ALA A 165 1.32 16.82 9.61
C ALA A 165 2.24 17.29 10.74
N ARG A 166 2.84 18.47 10.58
CA ARG A 166 3.73 19.06 11.58
C ARG A 166 3.00 19.36 12.87
N ALA A 167 1.78 19.88 12.78
CA ALA A 167 0.91 20.12 13.92
C ALA A 167 0.53 18.83 14.65
N LEU A 168 0.22 17.75 13.91
CA LEU A 168 -0.04 16.44 14.50
C LEU A 168 1.18 15.90 15.26
N VAL A 169 2.36 15.94 14.64
CA VAL A 169 3.61 15.51 15.27
C VAL A 169 3.92 16.35 16.51
N ALA A 170 3.81 17.67 16.43
CA ALA A 170 4.05 18.56 17.57
C ALA A 170 3.12 18.24 18.75
N ARG A 171 1.83 17.95 18.48
CA ARG A 171 0.87 17.57 19.54
C ARG A 171 1.17 16.22 20.18
N LEU A 172 1.75 15.28 19.42
CA LEU A 172 1.95 13.89 19.81
C LEU A 172 3.41 13.53 20.09
N HIS A 173 4.34 14.49 19.99
CA HIS A 173 5.78 14.24 20.01
C HIS A 173 6.19 13.37 21.19
N ASP A 174 5.94 13.86 22.41
CA ASP A 174 6.32 13.16 23.63
C ASP A 174 5.53 11.86 23.80
N TRP A 175 4.28 11.83 23.34
CA TRP A 175 3.45 10.61 23.39
C TRP A 175 4.02 9.48 22.53
N ILE A 176 4.46 9.81 21.31
CA ILE A 176 5.07 8.86 20.37
C ILE A 176 6.43 8.42 20.89
N ARG A 177 7.25 9.37 21.35
CA ARG A 177 8.58 9.12 21.91
C ARG A 177 8.51 8.21 23.15
N ASP A 178 7.70 8.58 24.14
CA ASP A 178 7.61 7.88 25.42
C ASP A 178 6.86 6.55 25.30
N GLY A 179 5.88 6.48 24.41
CA GLY A 179 5.15 5.24 24.12
C GLY A 179 5.84 4.29 23.16
N GLY A 180 6.88 4.78 22.48
CA GLY A 180 7.67 4.06 21.49
C GLY A 180 8.95 3.47 22.09
N ASP A 181 10.06 3.64 21.39
CA ASP A 181 11.39 3.20 21.80
C ASP A 181 12.24 4.35 22.39
N GLY A 182 11.62 5.49 22.72
CA GLY A 182 12.30 6.68 23.22
C GLY A 182 12.92 7.57 22.15
N THR A 183 12.77 7.24 20.86
CA THR A 183 13.28 8.05 19.77
C THR A 183 12.26 9.08 19.28
N ASP A 184 12.76 10.25 18.86
CA ASP A 184 11.91 11.34 18.40
C ASP A 184 11.29 11.00 17.03
N PRO A 185 10.00 11.27 16.79
CA PRO A 185 9.43 11.15 15.46
C PRO A 185 10.09 12.14 14.49
N VAL A 186 10.45 11.68 13.28
CA VAL A 186 11.20 12.46 12.29
C VAL A 186 10.38 12.64 11.02
N ILE A 187 10.19 13.89 10.60
CA ILE A 187 9.68 14.20 9.26
C ILE A 187 10.85 14.23 8.29
N ASP A 188 10.78 13.42 7.23
CA ASP A 188 11.67 13.48 6.07
C ASP A 188 10.99 14.33 4.98
N PRO A 189 11.38 15.61 4.83
CA PRO A 189 10.73 16.51 3.87
C PRO A 189 11.04 16.13 2.42
N ASP A 190 12.16 15.47 2.15
CA ASP A 190 12.56 15.06 0.81
C ASP A 190 11.71 13.87 0.34
N ARG A 191 11.23 13.07 1.29
CA ARG A 191 10.38 11.90 1.03
C ARG A 191 8.90 12.13 1.32
N GLY A 192 8.51 13.22 1.96
CA GLY A 192 7.11 13.40 2.41
C GLY A 192 6.66 12.30 3.38
N GLU A 193 7.58 11.81 4.22
CA GLU A 193 7.33 10.71 5.16
C GLU A 193 7.54 11.17 6.60
N LEU A 194 6.73 10.63 7.52
CA LEU A 194 6.89 10.78 8.97
C LEU A 194 7.28 9.43 9.55
N TYR A 195 8.48 9.32 10.10
CA TYR A 195 8.95 8.14 10.82
C TYR A 195 8.57 8.25 12.29
N LEU A 196 7.92 7.23 12.84
CA LEU A 196 7.35 7.25 14.20
C LEU A 196 8.29 6.71 15.28
N ASP A 197 9.43 6.16 14.87
CA ASP A 197 10.43 5.47 15.69
C ASP A 197 11.84 5.98 15.31
N GLY A 198 11.95 7.28 14.99
CA GLY A 198 13.20 8.06 14.99
C GLY A 198 14.36 7.61 14.11
N GLY A 199 14.12 6.79 13.09
CA GLY A 199 15.14 6.43 12.11
C GLY A 199 14.61 6.34 10.70
N ARG A 200 15.41 6.82 9.74
CA ARG A 200 15.11 6.77 8.30
C ARG A 200 15.33 5.39 7.69
N ARG A 201 14.94 4.32 8.38
CA ARG A 201 15.12 2.95 7.89
C ARG A 201 13.80 2.42 7.29
N PRO A 202 13.86 1.63 6.22
CA PRO A 202 12.65 1.14 5.53
C PRO A 202 11.88 0.08 6.33
N ASP A 203 12.50 -0.50 7.36
CA ASP A 203 11.90 -1.49 8.26
C ASP A 203 11.05 -0.87 9.39
N ARG A 204 11.00 0.45 9.45
CA ARG A 204 10.39 1.24 10.52
C ARG A 204 8.98 1.71 10.21
N GLN A 205 8.24 2.08 11.26
CA GLN A 205 6.88 2.60 11.13
C GLN A 205 6.91 3.99 10.49
N ARG A 206 6.15 4.18 9.41
CA ARG A 206 6.08 5.47 8.72
C ARG A 206 4.67 5.85 8.34
N ILE A 207 4.42 7.15 8.26
CA ILE A 207 3.17 7.74 7.76
C ILE A 207 3.49 8.53 6.50
N THR A 208 2.66 8.36 5.48
CA THR A 208 2.70 9.14 4.23
C THR A 208 1.34 9.76 3.97
N ARG A 209 1.30 10.88 3.23
CA ARG A 209 0.05 11.44 2.73
C ARG A 209 0.01 11.32 1.23
N VAL A 210 -1.09 10.80 0.69
CA VAL A 210 -1.22 10.60 -0.74
C VAL A 210 -2.64 10.86 -1.19
N ARG A 211 -2.81 11.83 -2.12
CA ARG A 211 -4.11 12.31 -2.61
C ARG A 211 -5.08 12.64 -1.47
N GLY A 212 -4.58 13.35 -0.47
CA GLY A 212 -5.37 13.70 0.72
C GLY A 212 -5.61 12.57 1.73
N VAL A 213 -5.18 11.33 1.47
CA VAL A 213 -5.34 10.19 2.39
C VAL A 213 -4.05 9.89 3.13
N TRP A 214 -4.13 9.78 4.46
CA TRP A 214 -3.05 9.34 5.32
C TRP A 214 -2.90 7.83 5.25
N HIS A 215 -1.68 7.36 5.04
CA HIS A 215 -1.33 5.94 5.02
C HIS A 215 -0.28 5.70 6.10
N TRP A 216 -0.61 4.87 7.08
CA TRP A 216 0.33 4.43 8.10
C TRP A 216 0.79 3.01 7.80
N TRP A 217 2.09 2.87 7.63
CA TRP A 217 2.79 1.64 7.37
C TRP A 217 3.37 1.09 8.68
N GLY A 218 3.05 -0.16 8.99
CA GLY A 218 3.68 -0.88 10.09
C GLY A 218 5.18 -1.08 9.85
N ALA A 219 5.93 -1.38 10.92
CA ALA A 219 7.33 -1.79 10.81
C ALA A 219 7.41 -3.06 9.96
N ASN A 220 8.05 -2.99 8.79
CA ASN A 220 8.22 -4.15 7.93
C ASN A 220 9.55 -4.10 7.18
N PRO A 221 10.54 -4.92 7.55
CA PRO A 221 11.85 -4.95 6.90
C PRO A 221 11.82 -5.39 5.44
N ARG A 222 10.70 -5.95 4.97
CA ARG A 222 10.53 -6.43 3.59
C ARG A 222 9.68 -5.51 2.72
N GLY A 223 9.19 -4.37 3.25
CA GLY A 223 8.48 -3.34 2.49
C GLY A 223 7.12 -3.75 1.87
N ALA A 224 6.65 -4.98 2.08
CA ALA A 224 5.58 -5.59 1.31
C ALA A 224 4.17 -5.57 1.96
N THR A 225 4.02 -5.20 3.24
CA THR A 225 2.70 -5.20 3.91
C THR A 225 1.88 -3.93 3.62
N PRO A 226 0.57 -4.05 3.34
CA PRO A 226 -0.30 -2.91 3.14
C PRO A 226 -0.25 -1.95 4.35
N PRO A 227 -0.70 -0.70 4.19
CA PRO A 227 -0.83 0.20 5.33
C PRO A 227 -1.70 -0.46 6.40
N VAL A 228 -1.24 -0.39 7.64
CA VAL A 228 -1.99 -0.86 8.80
C VAL A 228 -3.16 0.07 9.11
N LEU A 229 -3.11 1.32 8.64
CA LEU A 229 -4.22 2.28 8.65
C LEU A 229 -4.18 3.14 7.39
N MET A 230 -5.33 3.37 6.77
CA MET A 230 -5.56 4.38 5.75
C MET A 230 -6.73 5.26 6.20
N THR A 231 -6.61 6.57 6.15
CA THR A 231 -7.70 7.47 6.55
C THR A 231 -7.60 8.84 5.89
N PRO A 232 -8.70 9.43 5.41
CA PRO A 232 -8.70 10.84 4.99
C PRO A 232 -8.64 11.81 6.19
N SER A 233 -8.87 11.32 7.41
CA SER A 233 -9.04 12.16 8.60
C SER A 233 -7.79 12.16 9.47
N VAL A 234 -7.20 13.35 9.67
CA VAL A 234 -6.12 13.54 10.64
C VAL A 234 -6.57 13.20 12.06
N GLU A 235 -7.85 13.38 12.38
CA GLU A 235 -8.41 13.03 13.69
C GLU A 235 -8.36 11.53 13.91
N VAL A 236 -8.76 10.73 12.92
CA VAL A 236 -8.67 9.27 12.97
C VAL A 236 -7.22 8.83 13.14
N LEU A 237 -6.30 9.41 12.38
CA LEU A 237 -4.88 9.15 12.52
C LEU A 237 -4.36 9.48 13.93
N GLU A 238 -4.74 10.64 14.49
CA GLU A 238 -4.39 11.05 15.84
C GLU A 238 -4.88 10.06 16.89
N ARG A 239 -6.15 9.61 16.81
CA ARG A 239 -6.71 8.64 17.75
C ARG A 239 -6.03 7.29 17.63
N ALA A 240 -5.70 6.86 16.41
CA ALA A 240 -4.96 5.61 16.20
C ALA A 240 -3.54 5.66 16.78
N LEU A 241 -2.84 6.80 16.65
CA LEU A 241 -1.53 7.00 17.27
C LEU A 241 -1.62 7.02 18.80
N LEU A 242 -2.64 7.67 19.37
CA LEU A 242 -2.86 7.65 20.82
C LEU A 242 -3.05 6.24 21.34
N LEU A 243 -3.91 5.45 20.68
CA LEU A 243 -4.12 4.04 21.00
C LEU A 243 -2.84 3.20 20.91
N ARG A 244 -2.03 3.44 19.87
CA ARG A 244 -0.83 2.66 19.60
C ARG A 244 0.28 2.84 20.63
N PHE A 245 0.49 4.08 21.05
CA PHE A 245 1.61 4.47 21.91
C PHE A 245 1.19 4.61 23.38
N GLY A 246 -0.10 4.76 23.67
CA GLY A 246 -0.61 4.89 25.04
C GLY A 246 -0.23 3.78 26.01
N PRO A 247 -0.23 2.49 25.61
CA PRO A 247 0.25 1.41 26.47
C PRO A 247 1.72 1.57 26.89
N GLY A 248 2.59 2.04 25.97
CA GLY A 248 3.99 2.30 26.28
C GLY A 248 4.15 3.46 27.27
N VAL A 249 3.37 4.54 27.08
CA VAL A 249 3.36 5.68 28.00
C VAL A 249 2.93 5.24 29.40
N ARG A 250 1.88 4.40 29.52
CA ARG A 250 1.41 3.87 30.81
C ARG A 250 2.44 2.97 31.49
N ALA A 251 3.22 2.20 30.73
CA ALA A 251 4.24 1.30 31.25
C ALA A 251 5.51 2.02 31.76
N GLY A 252 5.76 3.24 31.30
CA GLY A 252 6.68 4.17 31.96
C GLY A 252 8.19 3.95 31.77
N VAL A 253 8.67 3.10 30.84
CA VAL A 253 10.06 3.01 30.29
C VAL A 253 10.16 1.79 29.34
N ALA A 254 11.06 1.84 28.35
CA ALA A 254 11.24 0.88 27.24
C ALA A 254 11.26 -0.63 27.58
N GLY A 255 10.31 -1.38 26.98
CA GLY A 255 10.36 -2.83 26.64
C GLY A 255 9.88 -3.86 27.69
N PRO A 256 9.37 -5.06 27.31
CA PRO A 256 9.16 -5.64 25.99
C PRO A 256 7.70 -5.51 25.50
N GLY A 257 7.54 -5.50 24.17
CA GLY A 257 6.35 -5.00 23.48
C GLY A 257 5.14 -5.93 23.41
N TRP A 258 3.99 -5.34 23.07
CA TRP A 258 2.80 -5.93 22.42
C TRP A 258 2.17 -7.22 22.96
N ALA A 259 2.76 -7.90 23.93
CA ALA A 259 2.34 -9.24 24.32
C ALA A 259 1.08 -9.20 25.18
N ASP A 260 1.00 -8.32 26.19
CA ASP A 260 -0.09 -8.36 27.17
C ASP A 260 -1.32 -7.53 26.80
N VAL A 261 -1.13 -6.37 26.18
CA VAL A 261 -2.27 -5.59 25.66
C VAL A 261 -2.76 -6.17 24.33
N GLY A 262 -1.86 -6.72 23.51
CA GLY A 262 -2.24 -7.52 22.34
C GLY A 262 -3.01 -8.79 22.69
N ALA A 263 -2.91 -9.33 23.91
CA ALA A 263 -3.72 -10.48 24.35
C ALA A 263 -5.17 -10.10 24.69
N LEU A 264 -5.42 -8.88 25.18
CA LEU A 264 -6.77 -8.31 25.29
C LEU A 264 -7.41 -8.04 23.91
N PHE A 265 -6.60 -7.76 22.89
CA PHE A 265 -7.06 -7.43 21.53
C PHE A 265 -7.05 -8.61 20.53
N ARG A 266 -6.35 -9.71 20.84
CA ARG A 266 -6.37 -10.95 20.03
C ARG A 266 -7.54 -11.87 20.36
N SER A 267 -8.17 -11.76 21.54
CA SER A 267 -9.24 -12.66 21.97
C SER A 267 -10.63 -12.31 21.42
N ALA A 268 -10.78 -11.20 20.68
CA ALA A 268 -12.04 -10.77 20.07
C ALA A 268 -12.08 -10.83 18.53
N GLY A 269 -11.03 -11.33 17.86
CA GLY A 269 -10.90 -11.25 16.41
C GLY A 269 -10.63 -12.60 15.76
N GLY A 270 -11.68 -13.41 15.57
CA GLY A 270 -11.67 -14.32 14.43
C GLY A 270 -11.45 -13.49 13.16
N ALA A 271 -10.54 -13.92 12.29
CA ALA A 271 -10.35 -13.34 10.97
C ALA A 271 -11.72 -13.21 10.27
N GLY A 272 -12.21 -11.98 10.15
CA GLY A 272 -13.52 -11.63 9.64
C GLY A 272 -13.61 -10.13 9.40
N PRO A 273 -14.40 -9.67 8.41
CA PRO A 273 -14.14 -8.48 7.62
C PRO A 273 -14.68 -7.22 8.31
N ARG A 274 -13.83 -6.51 9.04
CA ARG A 274 -14.04 -5.08 9.29
C ARG A 274 -12.73 -4.32 9.13
N ASP A 275 -12.14 -4.42 7.95
CA ASP A 275 -11.01 -3.58 7.50
C ASP A 275 -11.43 -2.13 7.25
N GLU A 276 -12.59 -1.69 7.79
CA GLU A 276 -13.20 -0.40 7.52
C GLU A 276 -13.99 0.14 8.70
N LEU A 277 -13.89 1.46 8.90
CA LEU A 277 -14.68 2.22 9.83
C LEU A 277 -15.57 3.16 9.04
N VAL A 278 -16.88 2.99 9.19
CA VAL A 278 -17.89 3.83 8.56
C VAL A 278 -18.52 4.75 9.60
N ARG A 279 -18.60 6.05 9.32
CA ARG A 279 -19.32 7.04 10.14
C ARG A 279 -20.21 7.87 9.24
N SER A 280 -21.48 8.00 9.61
CA SER A 280 -22.46 8.79 8.85
C SER A 280 -22.56 8.39 7.36
N GLY A 281 -22.34 7.11 7.05
CA GLY A 281 -22.35 6.58 5.69
C GLY A 281 -21.03 6.74 4.92
N GLU A 282 -20.02 7.39 5.49
CA GLU A 282 -18.71 7.58 4.86
C GLU A 282 -17.64 6.70 5.50
N VAL A 283 -16.73 6.15 4.68
CA VAL A 283 -15.57 5.40 5.19
C VAL A 283 -14.52 6.39 5.68
N VAL A 284 -14.31 6.39 7.00
CA VAL A 284 -13.37 7.29 7.67
C VAL A 284 -12.04 6.62 8.01
N ALA A 285 -11.94 5.30 7.95
CA ALA A 285 -10.69 4.57 8.14
C ALA A 285 -10.72 3.20 7.45
N ARG A 286 -9.55 2.69 7.05
CA ARG A 286 -9.34 1.32 6.57
C ARG A 286 -8.06 0.68 7.11
N GLY A 287 -7.97 -0.63 7.10
CA GLY A 287 -6.76 -1.39 7.41
C GLY A 287 -6.83 -2.15 8.74
N THR A 288 -5.78 -2.92 9.05
CA THR A 288 -5.77 -3.87 10.17
C THR A 288 -5.81 -3.23 11.56
N LEU A 289 -5.56 -1.93 11.67
CA LEU A 289 -5.75 -1.15 12.91
C LEU A 289 -7.18 -0.65 13.10
N VAL A 290 -8.06 -0.89 12.12
CA VAL A 290 -9.48 -0.57 12.26
C VAL A 290 -10.16 -1.65 13.09
N GLY A 291 -10.14 -1.44 14.41
CA GLY A 291 -10.78 -2.30 15.40
C GLY A 291 -11.93 -1.61 16.14
N ARG A 292 -12.57 -2.37 17.03
CA ARG A 292 -13.60 -1.84 17.96
C ARG A 292 -13.04 -0.74 18.85
N GLU A 293 -11.75 -0.81 19.13
CA GLU A 293 -10.98 0.11 19.96
C GLU A 293 -10.86 1.47 19.29
N LEU A 294 -10.49 1.50 18.00
CA LEU A 294 -10.44 2.74 17.23
C LEU A 294 -11.84 3.37 17.16
N GLN A 295 -12.87 2.55 16.91
CA GLN A 295 -14.25 3.02 16.92
C GLN A 295 -14.65 3.64 18.27
N HIS A 296 -14.26 3.00 19.38
CA HIS A 296 -14.54 3.46 20.75
C HIS A 296 -13.86 4.80 21.04
N VAL A 297 -12.53 4.90 20.87
CA VAL A 297 -11.80 6.13 21.21
C VAL A 297 -12.18 7.33 20.36
N LEU A 298 -12.70 7.09 19.15
CA LEU A 298 -13.20 8.15 18.31
C LEU A 298 -14.51 8.78 18.82
N GLY A 299 -15.13 8.23 19.87
CA GLY A 299 -16.19 8.87 20.64
C GLY A 299 -15.68 9.86 21.70
N PHE A 300 -14.35 9.94 21.91
CA PHE A 300 -13.73 10.74 22.95
C PHE A 300 -12.81 11.82 22.36
N THR A 301 -12.55 12.85 23.16
CA THR A 301 -11.55 13.87 22.82
C THR A 301 -10.12 13.29 22.96
N PRO A 302 -9.13 13.80 22.21
CA PRO A 302 -7.74 13.37 22.37
C PRO A 302 -7.23 13.46 23.81
N HIS A 303 -7.66 14.50 24.53
CA HIS A 303 -7.35 14.69 25.95
C HIS A 303 -7.91 13.56 26.81
N ALA A 304 -9.20 13.22 26.66
CA ALA A 304 -9.83 12.14 27.43
C ALA A 304 -9.18 10.78 27.17
N VAL A 305 -8.74 10.52 25.93
CA VAL A 305 -7.99 9.30 25.58
C VAL A 305 -6.65 9.27 26.32
N ARG A 306 -5.87 10.35 26.26
CA ARG A 306 -4.57 10.45 26.96
C ARG A 306 -4.71 10.28 28.46
N THR A 307 -5.63 11.01 29.08
CA THR A 307 -5.83 10.94 30.53
C THR A 307 -6.28 9.55 30.96
N SER A 308 -7.04 8.84 30.13
CA SER A 308 -7.43 7.44 30.42
C SER A 308 -6.24 6.50 30.49
N PHE A 309 -5.25 6.62 29.60
CA PHE A 309 -4.04 5.81 29.68
C PHE A 309 -3.18 6.15 30.91
N LEU A 310 -3.25 7.38 31.41
CA LEU A 310 -2.51 7.82 32.60
C LEU A 310 -3.28 7.56 33.91
N ALA A 311 -4.60 7.37 33.84
CA ALA A 311 -5.43 7.11 35.00
C ALA A 311 -5.19 5.68 35.53
N PRO A 312 -5.05 5.49 36.86
CA PRO A 312 -4.87 4.15 37.45
C PRO A 312 -5.98 3.17 37.08
N ASP A 313 -7.22 3.65 36.97
CA ASP A 313 -8.42 2.88 36.66
C ASP A 313 -8.79 2.86 35.17
N GLY A 314 -8.05 3.58 34.32
CA GLY A 314 -8.28 3.61 32.88
C GLY A 314 -9.46 4.50 32.43
N ARG A 315 -10.08 5.27 33.31
CA ARG A 315 -11.31 6.04 32.98
C ARG A 315 -11.00 7.34 32.24
N PRO A 316 -11.90 7.81 31.35
CA PRO A 316 -13.22 7.24 31.02
C PRO A 316 -13.24 6.04 30.06
N LEU A 317 -12.13 5.66 29.42
CA LEU A 317 -12.15 4.62 28.37
C LEU A 317 -12.53 3.21 28.89
N SER A 318 -12.19 2.88 30.13
CA SER A 318 -12.44 1.56 30.76
C SER A 318 -13.83 1.38 31.37
N ALA A 319 -14.69 2.41 31.32
CA ALA A 319 -15.98 2.41 32.02
C ALA A 319 -17.15 1.80 31.21
N GLN A 320 -16.90 1.27 30.01
CA GLN A 320 -17.91 0.72 29.10
C GLN A 320 -17.54 -0.68 28.62
#